data_AF-A0A920TKG6-F1
#
_entry.id   AF-A0A920TKG6-F1
#
_cell.length_a   1.000
_cell.length_b   1.000
_cell.length_c   1.000
_cell.angle_alpha   90.00
_cell.angle_beta   90.00
_cell.angle_gamma   90.00
#
_symmetry.space_group_name_H-M   'P 1'
#
loop_
_entity.id
_entity.type
_entity.pdbx_description
1 polymer ?
#
loop_
_entity_poly.entity_id
_entity_poly.type
_entity_poly.pdbx_seq_one_letter_code
_entity_poly.pdbx_strand_id
1 'polypeptide(L)'
;MNYLLHESNPIYIGGSVEGVHFPKHYDYQGLRHTPTQLREKFDRLGWTNIIAFQPREPHAPRPYGIDSRASEETNANLLIHPVVGLTKPGDVNHYTRVRCYQKIMEKYADNTAALSLLPLAMRMAGPREALWHAIIRKNYGCNHIIIGRDHASPGKNNDGKPFYGP
;
A
#
# COMPACT_ATOMS: atom_id res chain seq x y z
N MET A 1 -2.74 -1.14 20.03
CA MET A 1 -3.35 -0.81 21.33
C MET A 1 -2.76 0.47 21.92
N ASN A 2 -1.42 0.62 21.94
CA ASN A 2 -0.74 1.82 22.48
C ASN A 2 -1.36 3.15 21.99
N TYR A 3 -1.46 3.35 20.66
CA TYR A 3 -2.04 4.57 20.08
C TYR A 3 -3.46 4.87 20.58
N LEU A 4 -4.33 3.86 20.69
CA LEU A 4 -5.71 4.04 21.16
C LEU A 4 -5.76 4.52 22.62
N LEU A 5 -4.87 4.01 23.47
CA LEU A 5 -4.90 4.31 24.90
C LEU A 5 -4.17 5.60 25.28
N HIS A 6 -3.15 5.99 24.51
CA HIS A 6 -2.23 7.05 24.91
C HIS A 6 -2.20 8.27 23.98
N GLU A 7 -2.62 8.12 22.72
CA GLU A 7 -2.57 9.21 21.72
C GLU A 7 -3.97 9.66 21.28
N SER A 8 -4.95 8.76 21.28
CA SER A 8 -6.30 9.08 20.84
C SER A 8 -7.16 9.71 21.94
N ASN A 9 -8.14 10.52 21.55
CA ASN A 9 -9.07 11.15 22.48
C ASN A 9 -10.19 10.18 22.90
N PRO A 10 -10.77 10.32 24.12
CA PRO A 10 -11.78 9.39 24.63
C PRO A 10 -13.15 9.51 23.92
N ILE A 11 -13.38 10.58 23.16
CA ILE A 11 -14.66 10.87 22.49
C ILE A 11 -14.45 10.86 20.98
N TYR A 12 -15.33 10.16 20.28
CA TYR A 12 -15.40 10.19 18.81
C TYR A 12 -16.58 11.05 18.36
N ILE A 13 -16.35 11.93 17.39
CA ILE A 13 -17.37 12.77 16.77
C ILE A 13 -17.70 12.18 15.40
N GLY A 14 -18.94 11.76 15.22
CA GLY A 14 -19.46 11.26 13.94
C GLY A 14 -20.22 12.33 13.17
N GLY A 15 -20.11 12.30 11.84
CA GLY A 15 -20.81 13.22 10.94
C GLY A 15 -20.39 13.01 9.48
N SER A 16 -21.17 13.55 8.54
CA SER A 16 -20.78 13.61 7.14
C SER A 16 -19.62 14.58 6.93
N VAL A 17 -18.80 14.33 5.91
CA VAL A 17 -17.69 15.19 5.52
C VAL A 17 -17.95 15.83 4.16
N GLU A 18 -17.60 17.10 4.02
CA GLU A 18 -17.58 17.83 2.76
C GLU A 18 -16.13 18.16 2.38
N GLY A 19 -15.75 17.84 1.14
CA GLY A 19 -14.38 18.01 0.68
C GLY A 19 -14.10 19.46 0.30
N VAL A 20 -13.23 20.14 1.05
CA VAL A 20 -12.80 21.51 0.73
C VAL A 20 -11.51 21.48 -0.10
N HIS A 21 -10.46 20.84 0.42
CA HIS A 21 -9.16 20.71 -0.24
C HIS A 21 -8.48 19.40 0.16
N PHE A 22 -7.64 18.84 -0.71
CA PHE A 22 -6.76 17.73 -0.32
C PHE A 22 -5.60 18.23 0.57
N PRO A 23 -5.07 17.36 1.46
CA PRO A 23 -3.82 17.64 2.17
C PRO A 23 -2.69 17.99 1.19
N LYS A 24 -1.94 19.05 1.48
CA LYS A 24 -0.80 19.47 0.66
C LYS A 24 0.39 18.55 0.92
N HIS A 25 0.92 17.98 -0.16
CA HIS A 25 2.16 17.21 -0.16
C HIS A 25 3.18 17.91 -1.06
N TYR A 26 4.40 18.09 -0.56
CA TYR A 26 5.51 18.70 -1.33
C TYR A 26 6.45 17.63 -1.91
N ASP A 27 6.32 16.39 -1.46
CA ASP A 27 7.12 15.25 -1.88
C ASP A 27 6.39 14.40 -2.91
N TYR A 28 7.12 13.96 -3.94
CA TYR A 28 6.67 12.94 -4.91
C TYR A 28 5.29 13.18 -5.51
N GLN A 29 4.93 14.43 -5.80
CA GLN A 29 3.59 14.81 -6.27
C GLN A 29 3.13 13.99 -7.49
N GLY A 30 4.04 13.75 -8.46
CA GLY A 30 3.76 12.93 -9.65
C GLY A 30 3.57 11.43 -9.40
N LEU A 31 3.85 10.95 -8.18
CA LEU A 31 3.59 9.57 -7.77
C LEU A 31 2.38 9.45 -6.85
N ARG A 32 1.74 10.54 -6.43
CA ARG A 32 0.57 10.53 -5.55
C ARG A 32 -0.69 10.70 -6.39
N HIS A 33 -1.36 9.59 -6.70
CA HIS A 33 -2.60 9.61 -7.49
C HIS A 33 -3.81 9.45 -6.58
N THR A 34 -4.90 10.14 -6.90
CA THR A 34 -6.23 9.83 -6.36
C THR A 34 -6.78 8.55 -7.00
N PRO A 35 -7.81 7.91 -6.42
CA PRO A 35 -8.47 6.77 -7.04
C PRO A 35 -8.92 7.04 -8.48
N THR A 36 -9.48 8.23 -8.74
CA THR A 36 -9.92 8.64 -10.09
C THR A 36 -8.73 8.74 -11.05
N GLN A 37 -7.66 9.45 -10.65
CA GLN A 37 -6.47 9.61 -11.49
C GLN A 37 -5.80 8.29 -11.83
N LEU A 38 -5.80 7.33 -10.89
CA LEU A 38 -5.19 6.03 -11.11
C LEU A 38 -6.04 5.16 -12.06
N ARG A 39 -7.38 5.21 -11.95
CA ARG A 39 -8.29 4.55 -12.91
C ARG A 39 -8.12 5.10 -14.32
N GLU A 40 -8.13 6.42 -14.48
CA GLU A 40 -7.88 7.04 -15.78
C GLU A 40 -6.50 6.68 -16.34
N LYS A 41 -5.50 6.53 -15.47
CA LYS A 41 -4.17 6.06 -15.88
C LYS A 41 -4.23 4.63 -16.40
N PHE A 42 -4.93 3.72 -15.72
CA PHE A 42 -5.11 2.35 -16.20
C PHE A 42 -5.85 2.30 -17.54
N ASP A 43 -6.90 3.11 -17.69
CA ASP A 43 -7.64 3.21 -18.95
C ASP A 43 -6.75 3.70 -20.11
N ARG A 44 -5.94 4.74 -19.88
CA ARG A 44 -4.96 5.24 -20.87
C ARG A 44 -3.90 4.21 -21.26
N LEU A 45 -3.53 3.34 -20.33
CA LEU A 45 -2.57 2.25 -20.57
C LEU A 45 -3.22 0.99 -21.16
N GLY A 46 -4.55 0.97 -21.29
CA GLY A 46 -5.32 -0.20 -21.75
C GLY A 46 -5.38 -1.35 -20.75
N TRP A 47 -5.20 -1.06 -19.45
CA TRP A 47 -5.13 -2.09 -18.41
C TRP A 47 -6.53 -2.43 -17.89
N THR A 48 -6.90 -3.72 -17.97
CA THR A 48 -8.18 -4.24 -17.46
C THR A 48 -8.01 -5.10 -16.20
N ASN A 49 -6.94 -5.91 -16.17
CA ASN A 49 -6.53 -6.68 -15.01
C ASN A 49 -5.36 -5.99 -14.32
N ILE A 50 -5.53 -5.66 -13.04
CA ILE A 50 -4.54 -4.97 -12.22
C ILE A 50 -4.41 -5.67 -10.88
N ILE A 51 -3.21 -6.19 -10.61
CA ILE A 51 -2.83 -6.76 -9.33
C ILE A 51 -2.05 -5.74 -8.48
N ALA A 52 -2.51 -5.51 -7.26
CA ALA A 52 -1.87 -4.57 -6.35
C ALA A 52 -0.89 -5.26 -5.40
N PHE A 53 0.30 -4.68 -5.28
CA PHE A 53 1.29 -5.06 -4.27
C PHE A 53 1.46 -3.95 -3.23
N GLN A 54 1.46 -4.32 -1.95
CA GLN A 54 1.67 -3.42 -0.81
C GLN A 54 3.05 -3.69 -0.18
N PRO A 55 4.12 -3.04 -0.63
CA PRO A 55 5.40 -3.12 0.06
C PRO A 55 5.41 -2.20 1.28
N ARG A 56 5.97 -2.72 2.38
CA ARG A 56 6.33 -1.92 3.58
C ARG A 56 7.83 -1.73 3.73
N GLU A 57 8.60 -2.68 3.21
CA GLU A 57 10.07 -2.67 3.21
C GLU A 57 10.62 -2.20 1.85
N PRO A 58 11.89 -1.77 1.78
CA PRO A 58 12.58 -1.57 0.52
C PRO A 58 12.46 -2.79 -0.39
N HIS A 59 12.23 -2.57 -1.69
CA HIS A 59 12.08 -3.67 -2.64
C HIS A 59 13.41 -4.39 -2.86
N ALA A 60 13.51 -5.60 -2.31
CA ALA A 60 14.64 -6.51 -2.51
C ALA A 60 14.32 -7.49 -3.67
N PRO A 61 15.30 -8.32 -4.12
CA PRO A 61 15.08 -9.27 -5.22
C PRO A 61 13.93 -10.27 -4.98
N ARG A 62 13.67 -10.65 -3.72
CA ARG A 62 12.61 -11.61 -3.38
C ARG A 62 11.20 -11.06 -3.63
N PRO A 63 10.81 -9.87 -3.13
CA PRO A 63 9.57 -9.21 -3.52
C PRO A 63 9.37 -9.10 -5.04
N TYR A 64 10.42 -8.73 -5.79
CA TYR A 64 10.39 -8.64 -7.27
C TYR A 64 10.05 -9.98 -7.96
N GLY A 65 10.50 -11.11 -7.40
CA GLY A 65 10.13 -12.41 -7.94
C GLY A 65 8.66 -12.77 -7.68
N ILE A 66 8.12 -12.36 -6.52
CA ILE A 66 6.76 -12.71 -6.10
C ILE A 66 5.73 -11.92 -6.90
N ASP A 67 5.92 -10.60 -7.04
CA ASP A 67 4.97 -9.74 -7.72
C ASP A 67 4.97 -9.95 -9.24
N SER A 68 6.14 -10.16 -9.85
CA SER A 68 6.26 -10.54 -11.27
C SER A 68 5.55 -11.86 -11.55
N ARG A 69 5.80 -12.89 -10.72
CA ARG A 69 5.13 -14.18 -10.84
C ARG A 69 3.61 -14.07 -10.63
N ALA A 70 3.16 -13.30 -9.65
CA ALA A 70 1.73 -13.12 -9.39
C ALA A 70 1.03 -12.38 -10.55
N SER A 71 1.71 -11.42 -11.18
CA SER A 71 1.27 -10.73 -12.39
C SER A 71 1.11 -11.68 -13.58
N GLU A 72 2.09 -12.55 -13.81
CA GLU A 72 2.04 -13.60 -14.85
C GLU A 72 0.92 -14.61 -14.61
N GLU A 73 0.81 -15.16 -13.39
CA GLU A 73 -0.20 -16.16 -13.03
C GLU A 73 -1.64 -15.60 -13.12
N THR A 74 -1.82 -14.30 -12.93
CA THR A 74 -3.15 -13.64 -13.00
C THR A 74 -3.42 -12.95 -14.33
N ASN A 75 -2.46 -12.97 -15.27
CA ASN A 75 -2.52 -12.20 -16.51
C ASN A 75 -2.95 -10.74 -16.26
N ALA A 76 -2.30 -10.11 -15.27
CA ALA A 76 -2.64 -8.79 -14.75
C ALA A 76 -1.42 -7.87 -14.71
N ASN A 77 -1.61 -6.58 -14.99
CA ASN A 77 -0.55 -5.59 -14.82
C ASN A 77 -0.33 -5.29 -13.33
N LEU A 78 0.91 -4.97 -12.96
CA LEU A 78 1.28 -4.77 -11.57
C LEU A 78 1.14 -3.30 -11.14
N LEU A 79 0.44 -3.06 -10.05
CA LEU A 79 0.51 -1.80 -9.31
C LEU A 79 1.34 -1.99 -8.04
N ILE A 80 2.55 -1.42 -8.03
CA ILE A 80 3.34 -1.25 -6.80
C ILE A 80 2.76 -0.04 -6.05
N HIS A 81 2.10 -0.31 -4.93
CA HIS A 81 1.28 0.67 -4.21
C HIS A 81 1.74 0.90 -2.76
N PRO A 82 2.99 1.35 -2.51
CA PRO A 82 3.56 1.51 -1.16
C PRO A 82 2.77 2.50 -0.32
N VAL A 83 2.73 2.25 0.99
CA VAL A 83 2.21 3.22 1.96
C VAL A 83 3.25 4.29 2.27
N VAL A 84 2.84 5.54 2.10
CA VAL A 84 3.60 6.76 2.43
C VAL A 84 2.73 7.66 3.33
N GLY A 85 2.55 7.18 4.56
CA GLY A 85 1.87 7.83 5.66
C GLY A 85 2.41 7.27 6.98
N LEU A 86 1.54 6.98 7.94
CA LEU A 86 1.95 6.28 9.17
C LEU A 86 2.14 4.79 8.88
N THR A 87 3.34 4.26 9.08
CA THR A 87 3.66 2.82 8.96
C THR A 87 4.05 2.24 10.32
N LYS A 88 4.71 1.07 10.35
CA LYS A 88 5.15 0.49 11.63
C LYS A 88 6.29 1.34 12.22
N PRO A 89 6.29 1.61 13.54
CA PRO A 89 7.41 2.27 14.19
C PRO A 89 8.73 1.54 13.93
N GLY A 90 9.75 2.28 13.53
CA GLY A 90 11.07 1.75 13.17
C GLY A 90 11.24 1.35 11.69
N ASP A 91 10.18 1.44 10.87
CA ASP A 91 10.31 1.24 9.42
C ASP A 91 11.26 2.29 8.79
N VAL A 92 11.91 1.89 7.70
CA VAL A 92 12.78 2.78 6.92
C VAL A 92 12.01 4.02 6.45
N ASN A 93 12.67 5.18 6.54
CA ASN A 93 12.11 6.46 6.10
C ASN A 93 11.57 6.36 4.65
N HIS A 94 10.41 7.00 4.41
CA HIS A 94 9.71 6.87 3.14
C HIS A 94 10.48 7.43 1.95
N TYR A 95 11.31 8.47 2.11
CA TYR A 95 12.14 8.99 1.01
C TYR A 95 13.09 7.92 0.48
N THR A 96 13.72 7.15 1.39
CA THR A 96 14.58 6.03 1.02
C THR A 96 13.78 4.92 0.34
N ARG A 97 12.63 4.54 0.92
CA ARG A 97 11.77 3.49 0.33
C ARG A 97 11.30 3.86 -1.08
N VAL A 98 10.84 5.10 -1.28
CA VAL A 98 10.37 5.58 -2.58
C VAL A 98 11.48 5.57 -3.61
N ARG A 99 12.71 5.97 -3.26
CA ARG A 99 13.87 5.86 -4.16
C ARG A 99 14.17 4.40 -4.55
N CYS A 100 14.06 3.46 -3.61
CA CYS A 100 14.20 2.04 -3.91
C CYS A 100 13.10 1.55 -4.86
N TYR A 101 11.85 1.98 -4.67
CA TYR A 101 10.75 1.62 -5.58
C TYR A 101 10.97 2.20 -6.98
N GLN A 102 11.37 3.47 -7.09
CA GLN A 102 11.70 4.06 -8.38
C GLN A 102 12.83 3.29 -9.08
N LYS A 103 13.85 2.85 -8.34
CA LYS A 103 14.96 2.08 -8.91
C LYS A 103 14.55 0.69 -9.37
N ILE A 104 13.69 -0.01 -8.63
CA ILE A 104 13.23 -1.35 -9.05
C ILE A 104 12.25 -1.28 -10.23
N MET A 105 11.55 -0.16 -10.44
CA MET A 105 10.69 0.01 -11.62
C MET A 105 11.44 -0.22 -12.94
N GLU A 106 12.74 0.10 -13.00
CA GLU A 106 13.60 -0.13 -14.17
C GLU A 106 13.79 -1.62 -14.53
N LYS A 107 13.37 -2.55 -13.65
CA LYS A 107 13.48 -3.99 -13.89
C LYS A 107 12.24 -4.60 -14.53
N TYR A 108 11.09 -3.95 -14.42
CA TYR A 108 9.87 -4.43 -15.06
C TYR A 108 9.87 -4.07 -16.54
N ALA A 109 9.25 -4.92 -17.35
CA ALA A 109 9.07 -4.63 -18.77
C ALA A 109 8.18 -3.39 -18.96
N ASP A 110 8.37 -2.70 -20.07
CA ASP A 110 7.59 -1.51 -20.40
C ASP A 110 6.09 -1.81 -20.39
N ASN A 111 5.31 -0.89 -19.82
CA ASN A 111 3.85 -0.98 -19.71
C ASN A 111 3.32 -2.22 -18.95
N THR A 112 4.14 -2.87 -18.09
CA THR A 112 3.67 -3.99 -17.26
C THR A 112 3.50 -3.65 -15.78
N ALA A 113 4.13 -2.56 -15.32
CA ALA A 113 4.08 -2.15 -13.92
C ALA A 113 3.95 -0.63 -13.75
N ALA A 114 3.25 -0.21 -12.70
CA ALA A 114 3.08 1.19 -12.33
C ALA A 114 3.37 1.41 -10.84
N LEU A 115 3.97 2.55 -10.52
CA LEU A 115 4.20 3.00 -9.15
C LEU A 115 3.22 4.11 -8.77
N SER A 116 2.54 3.97 -7.64
CA SER A 116 1.74 5.03 -7.02
C SER A 116 1.86 4.97 -5.49
N LEU A 117 1.90 6.12 -4.82
CA LEU A 117 2.02 6.20 -3.38
C LEU A 117 0.64 6.30 -2.72
N LEU A 118 0.41 5.46 -1.70
CA LEU A 118 -0.82 5.44 -0.92
C LEU A 118 -0.64 6.24 0.38
N PRO A 119 -1.34 7.37 0.59
CA PRO A 119 -1.28 8.14 1.84
C PRO A 119 -2.14 7.49 2.94
N LEU A 120 -1.87 6.23 3.28
CA LEU A 120 -2.57 5.48 4.33
C LEU A 120 -1.84 5.61 5.66
N ALA A 121 -2.61 5.69 6.75
CA ALA A 121 -2.11 5.44 8.09
C ALA A 121 -2.42 3.99 8.47
N MET A 122 -1.40 3.13 8.46
CA MET A 122 -1.54 1.73 8.84
C MET A 122 -1.84 1.59 10.32
N ARG A 123 -2.62 0.56 10.68
CA ARG A 123 -2.96 0.26 12.08
C ARG A 123 -2.22 -0.96 12.63
N MET A 124 -1.54 -1.68 11.75
CA MET A 124 -0.93 -2.98 12.02
C MET A 124 -1.96 -3.97 12.59
N ALA A 125 -3.14 -4.02 11.98
CA ALA A 125 -4.28 -4.80 12.42
C ALA A 125 -4.45 -6.14 11.67
N GLY A 126 -3.38 -6.64 11.06
CA GLY A 126 -3.31 -8.00 10.51
C GLY A 126 -4.47 -8.31 9.54
N PRO A 127 -5.23 -9.39 9.75
CA PRO A 127 -6.33 -9.80 8.88
C PRO A 127 -7.40 -8.72 8.64
N ARG A 128 -7.74 -7.89 9.64
CA ARG A 128 -8.71 -6.80 9.46
C ARG A 128 -8.18 -5.74 8.49
N GLU A 129 -6.90 -5.43 8.60
CA GLU A 129 -6.24 -4.48 7.71
C GLU A 129 -5.98 -5.06 6.33
N ALA A 130 -5.81 -6.38 6.20
CA ALA A 130 -5.77 -7.06 4.91
C ALA A 130 -7.08 -6.85 4.11
N LEU A 131 -8.24 -7.02 4.76
CA LEU A 131 -9.54 -6.74 4.14
C LEU A 131 -9.69 -5.24 3.82
N TRP A 132 -9.28 -4.36 4.73
CA TRP A 132 -9.30 -2.92 4.49
C TRP A 132 -8.44 -2.53 3.29
N HIS A 133 -7.24 -3.10 3.16
CA HIS A 133 -6.36 -2.94 2.01
C HIS A 133 -7.04 -3.41 0.73
N ALA A 134 -7.75 -4.54 0.73
CA ALA A 134 -8.48 -5.01 -0.44
C ALA A 134 -9.55 -4.00 -0.87
N ILE A 135 -10.33 -3.44 0.06
CA ILE A 135 -11.33 -2.39 -0.23
C ILE A 135 -10.67 -1.13 -0.81
N ILE A 136 -9.58 -0.66 -0.20
CA ILE A 136 -8.84 0.50 -0.70
C ILE A 136 -8.38 0.22 -2.14
N ARG A 137 -7.75 -0.92 -2.40
CA ARG A 137 -7.21 -1.25 -3.73
C ARG A 137 -8.31 -1.40 -4.77
N LYS A 138 -9.44 -1.99 -4.40
CA LYS A 138 -10.64 -1.99 -5.23
C LYS A 138 -11.09 -0.59 -5.59
N ASN A 139 -11.12 0.35 -4.64
CA ASN A 139 -11.48 1.75 -4.90
C ASN A 139 -10.49 2.43 -5.86
N TYR A 140 -9.21 2.08 -5.77
CA TYR A 140 -8.15 2.52 -6.69
C TYR A 140 -8.15 1.82 -8.05
N GLY A 141 -9.08 0.90 -8.32
CA GLY A 141 -9.24 0.25 -9.63
C GLY A 141 -8.54 -1.10 -9.79
N CYS A 142 -7.99 -1.66 -8.71
CA CYS A 142 -7.39 -3.00 -8.75
C CYS A 142 -8.46 -4.09 -8.62
N ASN A 143 -8.30 -5.19 -9.37
CA ASN A 143 -9.16 -6.37 -9.26
C ASN A 143 -8.49 -7.54 -8.53
N HIS A 144 -7.16 -7.51 -8.38
CA HIS A 144 -6.40 -8.44 -7.55
C HIS A 144 -5.55 -7.70 -6.51
N ILE A 145 -5.26 -8.39 -5.39
CA ILE A 145 -4.33 -7.90 -4.37
C ILE A 145 -3.47 -9.05 -3.86
N ILE A 146 -2.18 -8.80 -3.74
CA ILE A 146 -1.24 -9.73 -3.11
C ILE A 146 -1.37 -9.60 -1.60
N ILE A 147 -1.76 -10.69 -0.94
CA ILE A 147 -1.75 -10.83 0.51
C ILE A 147 -0.63 -11.80 0.88
N GLY A 148 0.41 -11.28 1.52
CA GLY A 148 1.54 -12.08 1.98
C GLY A 148 1.31 -12.69 3.35
N ARG A 149 2.24 -13.57 3.75
CA ARG A 149 2.34 -14.04 5.14
C ARG A 149 2.50 -12.85 6.08
N ASP A 150 1.82 -12.88 7.22
CA ASP A 150 1.89 -11.83 8.25
C ASP A 150 1.49 -10.42 7.71
N HIS A 151 0.57 -10.37 6.73
CA HIS A 151 0.15 -9.11 6.09
C HIS A 151 -0.39 -8.11 7.11
N ALA A 152 0.18 -6.90 7.12
CA ALA A 152 -0.13 -5.84 8.10
C ALA A 152 -0.01 -6.30 9.57
N SER A 153 0.78 -7.33 9.85
CA SER A 153 1.06 -7.79 11.22
C SER A 153 2.09 -6.90 11.91
N PRO A 154 1.92 -6.57 13.21
CA PRO A 154 2.94 -5.90 14.00
C PRO A 154 4.10 -6.85 14.35
N GLY A 155 3.95 -8.16 14.14
CA GLY A 155 4.94 -9.19 14.43
C GLY A 155 4.62 -9.95 15.72
N LYS A 156 5.58 -9.97 16.65
CA LYS A 156 5.47 -10.67 17.94
C LYS A 156 5.39 -9.68 19.10
N ASN A 157 4.74 -10.10 20.19
CA ASN A 157 4.71 -9.36 21.46
C ASN A 157 6.02 -9.57 22.25
N ASN A 158 6.12 -8.97 23.43
CA ASN A 158 7.30 -9.06 24.30
C ASN A 158 7.62 -10.49 24.75
N ASP A 159 6.62 -11.37 24.80
CA ASP A 159 6.78 -12.80 25.13
C ASP A 159 7.16 -13.66 23.91
N GLY A 160 7.43 -13.03 22.76
CA GLY A 160 7.75 -13.72 21.52
C GLY A 160 6.55 -14.41 20.83
N LYS A 161 5.32 -14.20 21.33
CA LYS A 161 4.09 -14.74 20.73
C LYS A 161 3.63 -13.85 19.58
N PRO A 162 3.29 -14.42 18.41
CA PRO A 162 2.81 -13.62 17.29
C PRO A 162 1.43 -13.01 17.60
N PHE A 163 1.20 -11.76 17.18
CA PHE A 163 -0.10 -11.10 17.36
C PHE A 163 -1.20 -11.72 16.48
N TYR A 164 -0.82 -12.23 15.31
CA TYR A 164 -1.69 -12.92 14.37
C TYR A 164 -0.97 -14.18 13.86
N GLY A 165 -1.73 -15.20 13.47
CA GLY A 165 -1.16 -16.33 12.74
C GLY A 165 -0.60 -15.91 11.38
N PRO A 166 0.28 -16.75 10.79
CA PRO A 166 0.84 -16.51 9.47
C PRO A 166 -0.23 -16.50 8.36
#